data_AF-A0A520IP75-F1
#
_entry.id   AF-A0A520IP75-F1
#
_cell.length_a   1.000
_cell.length_b   1.000
_cell.length_c   1.000
_cell.angle_alpha   90.00
_cell.angle_beta   90.00
_cell.angle_gamma   90.00
#
_symmetry.space_group_name_H-M   'P 1'
#
loop_
_entity.id
_entity.type
_entity.pdbx_description
1 polymer ?
#
loop_
_entity_poly.entity_id
_entity_poly.type
_entity_poly.pdbx_seq_one_letter_code
_entity_poly.pdbx_strand_id
1 'polypeptide(L)'
;MEKGRIVILGAGESGVGAAMLAQKQGFDVFVSDFGAIADRYKATLTDLAIAFEEKQHTQDLILSAVEVIKSPGIPDDVAIVKAIKKQRIPVISEIEFAKRYTTAKTICITGSNGKTTTTMLTYHILKKAGLNVGLAGNIGHSFA
;
A
#
# COMPACT_ATOMS: atom_id res chain seq x y z
N MET A 1 -4.26 -20.24 12.90
CA MET A 1 -4.54 -20.37 11.46
C MET A 1 -3.94 -19.14 10.81
N GLU A 2 -2.93 -19.29 9.96
CA GLU A 2 -2.38 -18.16 9.20
C GLU A 2 -3.50 -17.56 8.34
N LYS A 3 -3.60 -16.22 8.30
CA LYS A 3 -4.62 -15.50 7.52
C LYS A 3 -4.39 -15.58 5.99
N GLY A 4 -3.43 -16.38 5.54
CA GLY A 4 -2.96 -16.45 4.17
C GLY A 4 -1.90 -15.40 3.87
N ARG A 5 -1.41 -15.40 2.62
CA ARG A 5 -0.38 -14.48 2.13
C ARG A 5 -0.98 -13.26 1.45
N ILE A 6 -0.56 -12.07 1.87
CA ILE A 6 -0.79 -10.83 1.13
C ILE A 6 0.45 -10.53 0.28
N VAL A 7 0.23 -10.26 -1.00
CA VAL A 7 1.29 -9.81 -1.90
C VAL A 7 1.11 -8.33 -2.21
N ILE A 8 2.19 -7.58 -2.07
CA ILE A 8 2.22 -6.15 -2.40
C ILE A 8 2.98 -5.98 -3.70
N LEU A 9 2.32 -5.40 -4.71
CA LEU A 9 2.95 -5.02 -5.97
C LEU A 9 3.38 -3.54 -5.91
N GLY A 10 4.69 -3.34 -5.90
CA GLY A 10 5.36 -2.05 -5.74
C GLY A 10 5.84 -1.81 -4.31
N ALA A 11 7.07 -1.35 -4.16
CA ALA A 11 7.78 -1.16 -2.90
C ALA A 11 8.07 0.33 -2.60
N GLY A 12 7.24 1.23 -3.12
CA GLY A 12 7.25 2.64 -2.74
C GLY A 12 6.72 2.87 -1.32
N GLU A 13 6.48 4.13 -0.97
CA GLU A 13 5.97 4.50 0.37
C GLU A 13 4.67 3.76 0.73
N SER A 14 3.67 3.80 -0.15
CA SER A 14 2.41 3.08 0.04
C SER A 14 2.59 1.57 0.07
N GLY A 15 3.52 1.02 -0.72
CA GLY A 15 3.77 -0.41 -0.76
C GLY A 15 4.35 -0.93 0.55
N VAL A 16 5.38 -0.26 1.07
CA VAL A 16 5.97 -0.62 2.36
C VAL A 16 4.99 -0.40 3.51
N GLY A 17 4.22 0.69 3.50
CA GLY A 17 3.16 0.91 4.50
C GLY A 17 2.11 -0.20 4.50
N ALA A 18 1.64 -0.63 3.32
CA ALA A 18 0.72 -1.75 3.19
C ALA A 18 1.33 -3.07 3.71
N ALA A 19 2.61 -3.33 3.42
CA ALA A 19 3.32 -4.51 3.91
C ALA A 19 3.44 -4.53 5.44
N MET A 20 3.77 -3.38 6.04
CA MET A 20 3.83 -3.20 7.50
C MET A 20 2.47 -3.45 8.15
N LEU A 21 1.40 -2.88 7.58
CA LEU A 21 0.06 -3.08 8.10
C LEU A 21 -0.37 -4.55 7.97
N ALA A 22 -0.15 -5.18 6.82
CA ALA A 22 -0.47 -6.59 6.59
C ALA A 22 0.24 -7.49 7.61
N GLN A 23 1.53 -7.27 7.85
CA GLN A 23 2.29 -8.03 8.84
C GLN A 23 1.73 -7.81 10.26
N LYS A 24 1.45 -6.55 10.63
CA LYS A 24 0.84 -6.22 11.93
C LYS A 24 -0.51 -6.89 12.15
N GLN A 25 -1.26 -7.15 11.08
CA GLN A 25 -2.55 -7.86 11.15
C GLN A 25 -2.39 -9.40 11.14
N GLY A 26 -1.16 -9.92 11.07
CA GLY A 26 -0.85 -11.35 11.17
C GLY A 26 -0.96 -12.12 9.85
N PHE A 27 -0.78 -11.44 8.72
CA PHE A 27 -0.64 -12.09 7.41
C PHE A 27 0.82 -12.48 7.14
N ASP A 28 1.01 -13.52 6.33
CA ASP A 28 2.28 -13.70 5.61
C ASP A 28 2.39 -12.62 4.52
N VAL A 29 3.56 -12.02 4.34
CA VAL A 29 3.71 -10.82 3.51
C VAL A 29 4.87 -10.99 2.54
N PHE A 30 4.60 -10.72 1.27
CA PHE A 30 5.60 -10.68 0.23
C PHE A 30 5.49 -9.40 -0.59
N VAL A 31 6.61 -8.70 -0.79
CA VAL A 31 6.68 -7.47 -1.59
C VAL A 31 7.41 -7.75 -2.90
N SER A 32 6.83 -7.34 -4.02
CA SER A 32 7.42 -7.54 -5.34
C SER A 32 7.41 -6.25 -6.14
N ASP A 33 8.57 -5.82 -6.63
CA ASP A 33 8.74 -4.64 -7.47
C ASP A 33 9.46 -4.98 -8.77
N PHE A 34 8.95 -4.48 -9.89
CA PHE A 34 9.58 -4.65 -11.20
C PHE A 34 10.76 -3.69 -11.40
N GLY A 35 10.82 -2.60 -10.63
CA GLY A 35 11.93 -1.67 -10.56
C GLY A 35 12.92 -2.04 -9.46
N ALA A 36 13.92 -1.16 -9.28
CA ALA A 36 14.82 -1.23 -8.14
C ALA A 36 14.14 -0.61 -6.91
N ILE A 37 14.27 -1.25 -5.76
CA ILE A 37 13.71 -0.76 -4.50
C ILE A 37 14.74 0.17 -3.85
N ALA A 38 14.28 1.35 -3.42
CA ALA A 38 15.14 2.30 -2.73
C ALA A 38 15.70 1.70 -1.42
N ASP A 39 16.96 1.98 -1.10
CA ASP A 39 17.66 1.35 0.03
C ASP A 39 16.94 1.52 1.37
N ARG A 40 16.31 2.68 1.60
CA ARG A 40 15.50 2.93 2.81
C ARG A 40 14.33 1.95 2.96
N TYR A 41 13.71 1.56 1.85
CA TYR A 41 12.58 0.62 1.86
C TYR A 41 13.08 -0.81 2.01
N LYS A 42 14.19 -1.19 1.36
CA LYS A 42 14.84 -2.49 1.59
C LYS A 42 15.26 -2.67 3.04
N ALA A 43 15.86 -1.64 3.65
CA ALA A 43 16.22 -1.66 5.07
C ALA A 43 14.98 -1.91 5.94
N THR A 44 13.91 -1.16 5.71
CA THR A 44 12.64 -1.34 6.44
C THR A 44 12.06 -2.75 6.30
N LEU A 45 12.03 -3.30 5.07
CA LEU A 45 11.52 -4.66 4.82
C LEU A 45 12.41 -5.73 5.48
N THR A 46 13.73 -5.53 5.45
CA THR A 46 14.71 -6.44 6.06
C THR A 46 14.61 -6.44 7.59
N ASP A 47 14.52 -5.25 8.21
CA ASP A 47 14.39 -5.09 9.66
C ASP A 47 13.10 -5.73 10.19
N LEU A 48 12.05 -5.73 9.37
CA LEU A 48 10.77 -6.38 9.67
C LEU A 48 10.71 -7.85 9.25
N ALA A 49 11.78 -8.41 8.69
CA ALA A 49 11.82 -9.76 8.13
C ALA A 49 10.68 -10.05 7.11
N ILE A 50 10.29 -9.04 6.33
CA ILE A 50 9.34 -9.17 5.23
C ILE A 50 10.10 -9.62 3.98
N ALA A 51 9.69 -10.73 3.38
CA ALA A 51 10.29 -11.22 2.14
C ALA A 51 9.98 -10.26 0.98
N PHE A 52 10.99 -9.98 0.15
CA PHE A 52 10.81 -9.11 -1.02
C PHE A 52 11.68 -9.51 -2.21
N GLU A 53 11.27 -9.06 -3.39
CA GLU A 53 12.06 -9.12 -4.62
C GLU A 53 12.04 -7.79 -5.36
N GLU A 54 13.08 -7.54 -6.15
CA GLU A 54 13.21 -6.35 -7.00
C GLU A 54 13.64 -6.73 -8.41
N LYS A 55 13.37 -5.85 -9.39
CA LYS A 55 13.68 -6.04 -10.82
C LYS A 55 13.00 -7.24 -11.48
N GLN A 56 12.00 -7.83 -10.81
CA GLN A 56 11.29 -9.00 -11.32
C GLN A 56 9.92 -9.15 -10.66
N HIS A 57 9.10 -10.01 -11.25
CA HIS A 57 7.84 -10.46 -10.67
C HIS A 57 7.78 -11.99 -10.79
N THR A 58 8.11 -12.69 -9.71
CA THR A 58 8.06 -14.16 -9.65
C THR A 58 6.61 -14.60 -9.54
N GLN A 59 6.09 -15.12 -10.65
CA GLN A 59 4.67 -15.41 -10.79
C GLN A 59 4.15 -16.39 -9.74
N ASP A 60 4.88 -17.45 -9.42
CA ASP A 60 4.43 -18.46 -8.43
C ASP A 60 4.31 -17.88 -7.01
N LEU A 61 5.22 -16.98 -6.63
CA LEU A 61 5.15 -16.30 -5.34
C LEU A 61 3.96 -15.34 -5.30
N ILE A 62 3.73 -14.60 -6.38
CA ILE A 62 2.65 -13.61 -6.46
C ILE A 62 1.27 -14.29 -6.50
N LEU A 63 1.13 -15.38 -7.23
CA LEU A 63 -0.15 -16.10 -7.39
C LEU A 63 -0.49 -16.99 -6.19
N SER A 64 0.42 -17.15 -5.23
CA SER A 64 0.11 -17.77 -3.94
C SER A 64 -0.67 -16.85 -2.98
N ALA A 65 -0.94 -15.60 -3.37
CA ALA A 65 -1.64 -14.62 -2.56
C ALA A 65 -3.13 -14.93 -2.38
N VAL A 66 -3.66 -14.65 -1.18
CA VAL A 66 -5.11 -14.58 -0.94
C VAL A 66 -5.69 -13.23 -1.36
N GLU A 67 -4.86 -12.18 -1.38
CA GLU A 67 -5.22 -10.84 -1.83
C GLU A 67 -3.94 -10.10 -2.27
N VAL A 68 -4.05 -9.28 -3.32
CA VAL A 68 -2.95 -8.47 -3.84
C VAL A 68 -3.24 -6.98 -3.59
N ILE A 69 -2.31 -6.29 -2.94
CA ILE A 69 -2.33 -4.84 -2.80
C ILE A 69 -1.46 -4.23 -3.89
N LYS A 70 -2.07 -3.51 -4.82
CA LYS A 70 -1.40 -2.96 -6.00
C LYS A 70 -1.16 -1.47 -5.84
N SER A 71 0.09 -1.05 -6.08
CA SER A 71 0.43 0.37 -6.18
C SER A 71 -0.31 1.04 -7.36
N PRO A 72 -0.79 2.29 -7.22
CA PRO A 72 -1.54 2.98 -8.27
C PRO A 72 -0.80 3.11 -9.60
N GLY A 73 0.53 3.18 -9.57
CA GLY A 73 1.37 3.34 -10.76
C GLY A 73 1.52 2.09 -11.62
N ILE A 74 1.07 0.92 -11.17
CA ILE A 74 1.15 -0.32 -11.94
C ILE A 74 -0.07 -0.43 -12.85
N PRO A 75 0.08 -0.45 -14.19
CA PRO A 75 -1.04 -0.54 -15.11
C PRO A 75 -1.82 -1.85 -14.95
N ASP A 76 -3.12 -1.81 -15.27
CA ASP A 76 -4.01 -2.97 -15.13
C ASP A 76 -3.84 -4.01 -16.24
N ASP A 77 -3.14 -3.66 -17.31
CA ASP A 77 -2.96 -4.45 -18.52
C ASP A 77 -1.61 -5.20 -18.56
N VAL A 78 -0.75 -5.04 -17.56
CA VAL A 78 0.51 -5.79 -17.46
C VAL A 78 0.25 -7.29 -17.22
N ALA A 79 1.18 -8.13 -17.68
CA ALA A 79 1.02 -9.59 -17.69
C ALA A 79 0.73 -10.16 -16.29
N ILE A 80 1.43 -9.68 -15.26
CA ILE A 80 1.24 -10.18 -13.88
C ILE A 80 -0.17 -9.85 -13.34
N VAL A 81 -0.69 -8.65 -13.58
CA VAL A 81 -2.04 -8.26 -13.14
C VAL A 81 -3.10 -9.07 -13.87
N LYS A 82 -2.93 -9.34 -15.17
CA LYS A 82 -3.79 -10.24 -15.93
C LYS A 82 -3.78 -11.66 -15.36
N ALA A 83 -2.61 -12.18 -14.97
CA ALA A 83 -2.48 -13.51 -14.37
C ALA A 83 -3.20 -13.60 -13.02
N ILE A 84 -3.04 -12.58 -12.15
CA ILE A 84 -3.73 -12.47 -10.86
C ILE A 84 -5.25 -12.47 -11.06
N LYS A 85 -5.75 -11.62 -11.97
CA LYS A 85 -7.18 -11.53 -12.30
C LYS A 85 -7.72 -12.86 -12.85
N LYS A 86 -6.95 -13.58 -13.67
CA LYS A 86 -7.33 -14.91 -14.20
C LYS A 86 -7.53 -15.94 -13.09
N GLN A 87 -6.74 -15.86 -12.01
CA GLN A 87 -6.91 -16.71 -10.83
C GLN A 87 -7.99 -16.23 -9.86
N ARG A 88 -8.67 -15.11 -10.17
CA ARG A 88 -9.70 -14.48 -9.33
C ARG A 88 -9.18 -14.05 -7.94
N ILE A 89 -7.88 -13.79 -7.83
CA ILE A 89 -7.30 -13.21 -6.63
C ILE A 89 -7.73 -11.73 -6.57
N PRO A 90 -8.32 -11.25 -5.46
CA PRO A 90 -8.71 -9.86 -5.31
C PRO A 90 -7.50 -8.92 -5.45
N VAL A 91 -7.67 -7.82 -6.19
CA VAL A 91 -6.67 -6.77 -6.36
C VAL A 91 -7.24 -5.46 -5.86
N ILE A 92 -6.62 -4.91 -4.82
CA ILE A 92 -7.11 -3.70 -4.14
C ILE A 92 -6.00 -2.64 -4.03
N SER A 93 -6.38 -1.43 -3.64
CA SER A 93 -5.43 -0.36 -3.32
C SER A 93 -4.99 -0.40 -1.85
N GLU A 94 -3.85 0.21 -1.55
CA GLU A 94 -3.39 0.42 -0.17
C GLU A 94 -4.43 1.19 0.66
N ILE A 95 -5.07 2.20 0.08
CA ILE A 95 -6.08 3.00 0.78
C ILE A 95 -7.28 2.13 1.19
N GLU A 96 -7.75 1.26 0.30
CA GLU A 96 -8.83 0.33 0.59
C GLU A 96 -8.44 -0.65 1.71
N PHE A 97 -7.24 -1.21 1.64
CA PHE A 97 -6.73 -2.13 2.65
C PHE A 97 -6.64 -1.45 4.03
N ALA A 98 -6.00 -0.29 4.09
CA ALA A 98 -5.84 0.50 5.30
C ALA A 98 -7.18 0.90 5.93
N LYS A 99 -8.18 1.22 5.10
CA LYS A 99 -9.50 1.61 5.61
C LYS A 99 -10.17 0.51 6.45
N ARG A 100 -9.86 -0.77 6.19
CA ARG A 100 -10.40 -1.92 6.94
C ARG A 100 -9.94 -1.96 8.40
N TYR A 101 -8.82 -1.29 8.72
CA TYR A 101 -8.17 -1.38 10.04
C TYR A 101 -8.14 -0.05 10.79
N THR A 102 -8.91 0.96 10.34
CA THR A 102 -8.97 2.27 11.00
C THR A 102 -10.40 2.72 11.30
N THR A 103 -10.60 3.18 12.53
CA THR A 103 -11.84 3.81 13.01
C THR A 103 -11.82 5.33 12.86
N ALA A 104 -10.71 5.91 12.38
CA ALA A 104 -10.57 7.34 12.22
C ALA A 104 -11.58 7.90 11.21
N LYS A 105 -12.06 9.12 11.48
CA LYS A 105 -12.86 9.88 10.51
C LYS A 105 -11.96 10.30 9.36
N THR A 106 -12.33 9.91 8.14
CA THR A 106 -11.55 10.16 6.93
C THR A 106 -12.16 11.30 6.12
N ILE A 107 -11.34 12.28 5.75
CA ILE A 107 -11.70 13.36 4.82
C ILE A 107 -10.91 13.12 3.53
N CYS A 108 -11.60 12.72 2.46
CA CYS A 108 -10.98 12.33 1.20
C CYS A 108 -11.04 13.47 0.19
N ILE A 109 -9.88 13.98 -0.24
CA ILE A 109 -9.77 15.11 -1.18
C ILE A 109 -9.18 14.61 -2.50
N THR A 110 -9.90 14.82 -3.60
CA THR A 110 -9.48 14.50 -4.97
C THR A 110 -9.77 15.66 -5.93
N GLY A 111 -9.30 15.58 -7.17
CA GLY A 111 -9.50 16.59 -8.22
C GLY A 111 -8.28 16.74 -9.12
N SER A 112 -8.42 17.42 -10.26
CA SER A 112 -7.29 17.63 -11.18
C SER A 112 -6.25 18.58 -10.57
N ASN A 113 -6.70 19.69 -9.98
CA ASN A 113 -5.87 20.73 -9.38
C ASN A 113 -6.30 21.05 -7.94
N GLY A 114 -5.44 21.72 -7.17
CA GLY A 114 -5.77 22.22 -5.83
C GLY A 114 -5.77 21.18 -4.70
N LYS A 115 -5.67 19.88 -5.00
CA LYS A 115 -5.64 18.79 -4.00
C LYS A 115 -4.70 19.07 -2.83
N THR A 116 -3.43 19.37 -3.13
CA THR A 116 -2.40 19.60 -2.11
C THR A 116 -2.73 20.79 -1.22
N THR A 117 -3.06 21.92 -1.82
CA THR A 117 -3.40 23.14 -1.07
C THR A 117 -4.63 22.92 -0.20
N THR A 118 -5.69 22.31 -0.74
CA THR A 118 -6.92 22.03 0.02
C THR A 118 -6.67 21.04 1.16
N THR A 119 -5.87 19.99 0.93
CA THR A 119 -5.51 19.01 1.97
C THR A 119 -4.72 19.67 3.10
N MET A 120 -3.69 20.46 2.77
CA MET A 120 -2.89 21.14 3.79
C MET A 120 -3.69 22.21 4.55
N LEU A 121 -4.55 22.96 3.86
CA LEU A 121 -5.42 23.96 4.49
C LEU A 121 -6.41 23.30 5.46
N THR A 122 -7.05 22.20 5.03
CA THR A 122 -7.96 21.42 5.87
C THR A 122 -7.24 20.90 7.11
N TYR A 123 -6.06 20.31 6.95
CA TYR A 123 -5.21 19.88 8.06
C TYR A 123 -4.87 21.03 9.01
N HIS A 124 -4.44 22.17 8.47
CA HIS A 124 -4.07 23.35 9.26
C HIS A 124 -5.23 23.83 10.13
N ILE A 125 -6.43 23.96 9.56
CA ILE A 125 -7.64 24.41 10.27
C ILE A 125 -7.99 23.42 11.39
N LEU A 126 -8.05 22.12 11.10
CA LEU A 126 -8.43 21.10 12.09
C LEU A 126 -7.38 20.98 13.20
N LYS A 127 -6.10 21.08 12.85
CA LYS A 127 -5.01 21.07 13.84
C LYS A 127 -5.06 22.30 14.74
N LYS A 128 -5.33 23.49 14.18
CA LYS A 128 -5.54 24.73 14.95
C LYS A 128 -6.78 24.67 15.85
N ALA A 129 -7.78 23.90 15.47
CA ALA A 129 -8.94 23.60 16.31
C ALA A 129 -8.66 22.58 17.45
N GLY A 130 -7.40 22.13 17.60
CA GLY A 130 -7.00 21.22 18.68
C GLY A 130 -7.29 19.74 18.44
N LEU A 131 -7.67 19.36 17.22
CA LEU A 131 -7.96 17.96 16.90
C LEU A 131 -6.69 17.13 16.70
N ASN A 132 -6.78 15.83 17.01
CA ASN A 132 -5.77 14.86 16.59
C ASN A 132 -6.00 14.51 15.11
N VAL A 133 -5.14 15.01 14.24
CA VAL A 133 -5.27 14.91 12.78
C VAL A 133 -3.95 14.44 12.19
N GLY A 134 -4.02 13.52 11.23
CA GLY A 134 -2.90 13.09 10.41
C GLY A 134 -3.12 13.45 8.93
N LEU A 135 -2.02 13.60 8.19
CA LEU A 135 -2.01 13.67 6.73
C LEU A 135 -1.64 12.31 6.17
N ALA A 136 -2.45 11.80 5.25
CA ALA A 136 -2.26 10.48 4.65
C ALA A 136 -2.60 10.47 3.16
N GLY A 137 -2.05 9.47 2.44
CA GLY A 137 -2.29 9.24 1.02
C GLY A 137 -1.16 9.84 0.17
N ASN A 138 -1.52 10.58 -0.88
CA ASN A 138 -0.53 11.18 -1.80
C ASN A 138 0.33 12.30 -1.15
N ILE A 139 0.01 12.72 0.06
CA ILE A 139 0.71 13.77 0.81
C ILE A 139 0.77 13.34 2.28
N GLY A 140 1.92 13.52 2.91
CA GLY A 140 2.14 13.10 4.28
C GLY A 140 2.73 11.71 4.30
N HIS A 141 2.04 10.77 4.96
CA HIS A 141 2.47 9.38 5.10
C HIS A 141 1.56 8.43 4.32
N SER A 142 1.98 7.16 4.20
CA SER A 142 1.06 6.06 3.87
C SER A 142 -0.18 6.11 4.76
N PHE A 143 -1.34 5.71 4.22
CA PHE A 143 -2.56 5.58 5.01
C PHE A 143 -2.59 4.30 5.84
N ALA A 144 -1.87 3.26 5.39
CA ALA A 144 -1.66 1.98 6.06
C ALA A 144 -0.78 2.08 7.31
#